data_AF-A0A2G8LNL5-F1
#
_entry.id   AF-A0A2G8LNL5-F1
#
_cell.length_a   1.000
_cell.length_b   1.000
_cell.length_c   1.000
_cell.angle_alpha   90.00
_cell.angle_beta   90.00
_cell.angle_gamma   90.00
#
_symmetry.space_group_name_H-M   'P 1'
#
loop_
_entity.id
_entity.type
_entity.pdbx_description
1 polymer ?
#
loop_
_entity_poly.entity_id
_entity_poly.type
_entity_poly.pdbx_seq_one_letter_code
_entity_poly.pdbx_strand_id
1 'polypeptide(L)'
;MYYKQVGTTIKEEIDRDVQYSLPSSGTMTSIESVFASDSAVPTNPVVIFSVLPKCGSRTLFALMGILGEKHGFDVKHTMGGDDETAEDKVKIIRQTLLSKNAAFIYTHRRYQAFGRERKPVYISIVRDPVERLASLYYFMRYGDNRTNVDLPAVQFRAKMDARNYNNDSFNDCVLNGNKMCRRVGSVVRQFCGYIGCTDSTATQAPIKKAIANIDKSYHVVGIMEDYKSILRVLEKKIPQLFQGIVALYEEQKKEIVSNMRTKNKTKITPKVRNILKEELAEDYKLYNLIKEKFDISKKKMSIE
;
A
#
# COMPACT_ATOMS: atom_id res chain seq x y z
N MET A 1 -4.95 -3.98 -23.86
CA MET A 1 -3.78 -3.98 -24.76
C MET A 1 -2.70 -3.08 -24.18
N TYR A 2 -1.88 -3.53 -23.22
CA TYR A 2 -0.68 -2.78 -22.79
C TYR A 2 0.33 -3.72 -22.13
N TYR A 3 1.13 -4.41 -22.95
CA TYR A 3 2.43 -4.95 -22.57
C TYR A 3 3.25 -5.11 -23.84
N LYS A 4 4.30 -4.31 -23.99
CA LYS A 4 5.40 -4.60 -24.93
C LYS A 4 6.73 -4.36 -24.22
N GLN A 5 7.57 -5.39 -24.34
CA GLN A 5 8.87 -5.62 -23.72
C GLN A 5 9.98 -4.76 -24.31
N VAL A 6 11.02 -4.51 -23.50
CA VAL A 6 12.45 -4.39 -23.84
C VAL A 6 13.19 -4.75 -22.53
N GLY A 7 14.18 -5.63 -22.36
CA GLY A 7 15.23 -6.18 -23.21
C GLY A 7 16.61 -5.85 -22.57
N THR A 8 17.18 -6.81 -21.79
CA THR A 8 18.62 -7.25 -21.70
C THR A 8 19.77 -6.20 -21.63
N THR A 9 20.89 -6.25 -20.86
CA THR A 9 21.64 -7.22 -20.00
C THR A 9 22.80 -6.45 -19.26
N ILE A 10 23.46 -7.08 -18.25
CA ILE A 10 24.85 -6.90 -17.72
C ILE A 10 24.99 -5.90 -16.53
N LYS A 11 25.19 -6.37 -15.26
CA LYS A 11 26.44 -6.69 -14.49
C LYS A 11 27.41 -5.48 -14.38
N GLU A 12 27.99 -5.06 -13.26
CA GLU A 12 28.45 -5.63 -11.98
C GLU A 12 28.66 -4.48 -10.95
N GLU A 13 28.77 -4.82 -9.64
CA GLU A 13 29.52 -4.09 -8.57
C GLU A 13 28.96 -2.72 -8.07
N ILE A 14 28.86 -2.35 -6.76
CA ILE A 14 29.82 -2.33 -5.65
C ILE A 14 29.07 -2.06 -4.31
N ASP A 15 29.51 -2.76 -3.25
CA ASP A 15 29.41 -2.41 -1.82
C ASP A 15 29.89 -0.99 -1.51
N ARG A 16 29.14 -0.18 -0.77
CA ARG A 16 29.74 0.73 0.22
C ARG A 16 28.72 1.28 1.21
N ASP A 17 28.86 0.78 2.42
CA ASP A 17 28.34 1.32 3.67
C ASP A 17 28.61 2.83 3.78
N VAL A 18 27.56 3.58 4.12
CA VAL A 18 27.68 4.92 4.70
C VAL A 18 26.98 4.87 6.05
N GLN A 19 27.79 4.81 7.10
CA GLN A 19 27.39 5.09 8.47
C GLN A 19 26.68 6.45 8.55
N TYR A 20 25.48 6.47 9.14
CA TYR A 20 24.90 7.71 9.66
C TYR A 20 24.56 7.51 11.13
N SER A 21 25.31 8.23 11.96
CA SER A 21 25.15 8.40 13.39
C SER A 21 23.79 9.03 13.71
N LEU A 22 23.09 8.46 14.68
CA LEU A 22 21.83 8.98 15.24
C LEU A 22 22.15 10.00 16.34
N PRO A 23 21.53 11.21 16.35
CA PRO A 23 21.46 12.03 17.55
C PRO A 23 20.41 11.51 18.52
N SER A 24 20.74 11.64 19.81
CA SER A 24 20.02 11.21 21.00
C SER A 24 18.77 12.02 21.32
N SER A 25 17.84 11.33 22.01
CA SER A 25 16.84 11.81 22.98
C SER A 25 16.18 13.17 22.75
N GLY A 26 14.90 13.14 22.36
CA GLY A 26 13.98 14.26 22.45
C GLY A 26 12.57 13.75 22.78
N THR A 27 11.95 14.37 23.78
CA THR A 27 10.69 14.07 24.46
C THR A 27 9.45 14.01 23.56
N MET A 28 8.44 13.25 24.02
CA MET A 28 7.08 13.16 23.46
C MET A 28 6.49 14.54 23.14
N THR A 29 6.30 14.83 21.85
CA THR A 29 5.54 15.99 21.38
C THR A 29 4.11 15.58 21.01
N SER A 30 3.21 16.52 21.28
CA SER A 30 1.76 16.51 21.18
C SER A 30 1.20 15.97 19.87
N ILE A 31 -0.04 15.45 19.94
CA ILE A 31 -0.85 14.87 18.87
C ILE A 31 -1.26 15.93 17.80
N GLU A 32 -0.70 17.15 17.86
CA GLU A 32 -1.02 18.26 16.98
C GLU A 32 -0.34 18.19 15.61
N SER A 33 0.58 17.25 15.36
CA SER A 33 1.09 16.99 14.00
C SER A 33 0.10 16.12 13.19
N VAL A 34 -1.08 16.67 12.96
CA VAL A 34 -2.06 16.16 12.00
C VAL A 34 -1.47 16.33 10.61
N PHE A 35 -0.88 15.27 10.02
CA PHE A 35 -0.19 15.27 8.71
C PHE A 35 0.58 16.57 8.45
N ALA A 36 1.84 16.63 8.86
CA ALA A 36 2.66 17.84 8.89
C ALA A 36 3.03 18.43 7.51
N SER A 37 2.18 18.32 6.49
CA SER A 37 2.30 19.12 5.31
C SER A 37 0.93 19.40 4.65
N ASP A 38 0.25 20.47 5.10
CA ASP A 38 -0.56 21.32 4.21
C ASP A 38 0.31 22.07 3.18
N SER A 39 1.58 21.67 3.03
CA SER A 39 2.46 22.15 1.98
C SER A 39 1.77 21.93 0.64
N ALA A 40 1.63 23.01 -0.12
CA ALA A 40 1.04 22.98 -1.45
C ALA A 40 1.66 21.84 -2.27
N VAL A 41 0.79 21.01 -2.84
CA VAL A 41 1.21 19.98 -3.80
C VAL A 41 1.83 20.68 -5.01
N PRO A 42 3.01 20.26 -5.48
CA PRO A 42 3.63 20.85 -6.67
C PRO A 42 2.70 20.81 -7.88
N THR A 43 2.85 21.74 -8.82
CA THR A 43 2.04 21.78 -10.06
C THR A 43 2.13 20.48 -10.87
N ASN A 44 3.30 19.85 -10.90
CA ASN A 44 3.53 18.55 -11.55
C ASN A 44 3.97 17.50 -10.51
N PRO A 45 3.04 16.96 -9.70
CA PRO A 45 3.41 16.07 -8.62
C PRO A 45 3.71 14.65 -9.13
N VAL A 46 4.66 13.97 -8.48
CA VAL A 46 4.77 12.51 -8.56
C VAL A 46 4.21 11.92 -7.31
N VAL A 47 3.11 11.20 -7.45
CA VAL A 47 2.48 10.47 -6.36
C VAL A 47 3.01 9.05 -6.33
N ILE A 48 3.62 8.66 -5.21
CA ILE A 48 3.98 7.27 -4.94
C ILE A 48 2.87 6.67 -4.07
N PHE A 49 2.09 5.78 -4.65
CA PHE A 49 1.16 4.95 -3.90
C PHE A 49 1.91 3.74 -3.35
N SER A 50 2.28 3.80 -2.07
CA SER A 50 2.89 2.68 -1.35
C SER A 50 1.80 1.72 -0.90
N VAL A 51 1.69 0.59 -1.60
CA VAL A 51 0.54 -0.31 -1.53
C VAL A 51 0.73 -1.37 -0.46
N LEU A 52 -0.22 -1.40 0.47
CA LEU A 52 -0.46 -2.57 1.30
C LEU A 52 -1.45 -3.52 0.59
N PRO A 53 -1.08 -4.79 0.31
CA PRO A 53 -1.98 -5.71 -0.37
C PRO A 53 -3.32 -5.90 0.35
N LYS A 54 -4.37 -6.13 -0.44
CA LYS A 54 -5.76 -6.37 -0.01
C LYS A 54 -6.46 -5.19 0.67
N CYS A 55 -6.00 -3.97 0.38
CA CYS A 55 -6.61 -2.70 0.82
C CYS A 55 -7.31 -1.93 -0.32
N GLY A 56 -7.83 -2.62 -1.34
CA GLY A 56 -8.51 -1.96 -2.47
C GLY A 56 -7.58 -1.19 -3.42
N SER A 57 -6.27 -1.46 -3.38
CA SER A 57 -5.26 -0.72 -4.15
C SER A 57 -5.41 -0.85 -5.66
N ARG A 58 -5.85 -2.01 -6.15
CA ARG A 58 -6.01 -2.27 -7.59
C ARG A 58 -7.18 -1.49 -8.19
N THR A 59 -8.21 -1.20 -7.38
CA THR A 59 -9.33 -0.35 -7.78
C THR A 59 -8.80 1.06 -8.05
N LEU A 60 -8.02 1.63 -7.12
CA LEU A 60 -7.40 2.93 -7.32
C LEU A 60 -6.47 2.94 -8.53
N PHE A 61 -5.65 1.91 -8.71
CA PHE A 61 -4.76 1.81 -9.86
C PHE A 61 -5.51 1.80 -11.20
N ALA A 62 -6.63 1.08 -11.30
CA ALA A 62 -7.45 1.07 -12.51
C ALA A 62 -8.06 2.45 -12.80
N LEU A 63 -8.59 3.13 -11.78
CA LEU A 63 -9.11 4.50 -11.93
C LEU A 63 -8.01 5.47 -12.38
N MET A 64 -6.80 5.35 -11.82
CA MET A 64 -5.67 6.19 -12.20
C MET A 64 -5.20 5.92 -13.63
N GLY A 65 -5.31 4.68 -14.13
CA GLY A 65 -5.07 4.37 -15.55
C GLY A 65 -5.96 5.19 -16.47
N ILE A 66 -7.28 5.17 -16.20
CA ILE A 66 -8.28 5.92 -16.99
C ILE A 66 -8.06 7.44 -16.87
N LEU A 67 -7.81 7.95 -15.66
CA LEU A 67 -7.54 9.38 -15.47
C LEU A 67 -6.21 9.82 -16.10
N GLY A 68 -5.19 8.96 -16.08
CA GLY A 68 -3.90 9.23 -16.70
C GLY A 68 -4.01 9.42 -18.20
N GLU A 69 -4.77 8.55 -18.87
CA GLU A 69 -5.10 8.70 -20.29
C GLU A 69 -5.88 9.99 -20.56
N LYS A 70 -6.89 10.28 -19.71
CA LYS A 70 -7.75 11.45 -19.89
C LYS A 70 -7.01 12.79 -19.66
N HIS A 71 -6.13 12.85 -18.66
CA HIS A 71 -5.47 14.09 -18.22
C HIS A 71 -4.01 14.21 -18.65
N GLY A 72 -3.46 13.22 -19.34
CA GLY A 72 -2.12 13.27 -19.93
C GLY A 72 -0.98 13.15 -18.92
N PHE A 73 -1.16 12.39 -17.83
CA PHE A 73 -0.09 12.11 -16.87
C PHE A 73 0.35 10.64 -16.90
N ASP A 74 1.60 10.39 -16.52
CA ASP A 74 2.18 9.05 -16.54
C ASP A 74 1.64 8.17 -15.41
N VAL A 75 1.21 6.95 -15.73
CA VAL A 75 0.90 5.91 -14.74
C VAL A 75 1.92 4.80 -14.86
N LYS A 76 2.72 4.58 -13.80
CA LYS A 76 3.78 3.57 -13.75
C LYS A 76 3.53 2.58 -12.61
N HIS A 77 4.11 1.39 -12.70
CA HIS A 77 4.12 0.42 -11.62
C HIS A 77 5.46 -0.30 -11.49
N THR A 78 5.70 -0.88 -10.33
CA THR A 78 6.89 -1.73 -10.03
C THR A 78 6.50 -3.20 -9.85
N MET A 79 5.35 -3.57 -10.43
CA MET A 79 4.78 -4.93 -10.42
C MET A 79 5.21 -5.75 -11.64
N GLY A 80 6.48 -5.69 -12.06
CA GLY A 80 6.95 -6.53 -13.16
C GLY A 80 7.16 -7.99 -12.75
N GLY A 81 7.79 -8.75 -13.65
CA GLY A 81 7.98 -10.20 -13.51
C GLY A 81 8.89 -10.60 -12.36
N ASP A 82 8.96 -11.90 -12.10
CA ASP A 82 9.82 -12.48 -11.05
C ASP A 82 11.31 -12.17 -11.25
N ASP A 83 11.70 -11.77 -12.46
CA ASP A 83 13.09 -11.44 -12.84
C ASP A 83 13.50 -10.01 -12.44
N GLU A 84 12.58 -9.14 -12.00
CA GLU A 84 12.89 -7.78 -11.57
C GLU A 84 13.45 -7.73 -10.13
N THR A 85 14.64 -7.17 -9.99
CA THR A 85 15.31 -6.97 -8.69
C THR A 85 14.68 -5.84 -7.87
N ALA A 86 15.10 -5.70 -6.61
CA ALA A 86 14.68 -4.56 -5.80
C ALA A 86 15.22 -3.24 -6.37
N GLU A 87 16.41 -3.29 -6.97
CA GLU A 87 17.14 -2.20 -7.60
C GLU A 87 16.46 -1.72 -8.88
N ASP A 88 15.98 -2.64 -9.72
CA ASP A 88 15.22 -2.31 -10.93
C ASP A 88 13.97 -1.50 -10.59
N LYS A 89 13.25 -1.91 -9.54
CA LYS A 89 12.06 -1.20 -9.08
C LYS A 89 12.39 0.19 -8.54
N VAL A 90 13.53 0.34 -7.86
CA VAL A 90 14.04 1.65 -7.43
C VAL A 90 14.42 2.51 -8.63
N LYS A 91 15.02 1.94 -9.68
CA LYS A 91 15.38 2.63 -10.92
C LYS A 91 14.14 3.18 -11.63
N ILE A 92 13.06 2.40 -11.74
CA ILE A 92 11.78 2.86 -12.29
C ILE A 92 11.25 4.08 -11.52
N ILE A 93 11.28 4.03 -10.18
CA ILE A 93 10.84 5.15 -9.34
C ILE A 93 11.71 6.39 -9.59
N ARG A 94 13.04 6.26 -9.54
CA ARG A 94 13.97 7.39 -9.76
C ARG A 94 13.83 8.01 -11.14
N GLN A 95 13.73 7.20 -12.19
CA GLN A 95 13.52 7.68 -13.56
C GLN A 95 12.22 8.45 -13.68
N THR A 96 11.14 7.98 -13.04
CA THR A 96 9.87 8.71 -13.02
C THR A 96 9.99 10.03 -12.26
N LEU A 97 10.77 10.07 -11.16
CA LEU A 97 11.01 11.31 -10.41
C LEU A 97 11.79 12.35 -11.21
N LEU A 98 12.70 11.93 -12.10
CA LEU A 98 13.45 12.79 -13.02
C LEU A 98 12.60 13.37 -14.16
N SER A 99 11.44 12.78 -14.46
CA SER A 99 10.50 13.33 -15.46
C SER A 99 10.02 14.73 -15.04
N LYS A 100 9.69 15.59 -16.01
CA LYS A 100 9.05 16.89 -15.73
C LYS A 100 7.53 16.78 -15.56
N ASN A 101 6.95 15.66 -15.96
CA ASN A 101 5.51 15.45 -15.95
C ASN A 101 5.02 15.06 -14.55
N ALA A 102 3.73 15.30 -14.32
CA ALA A 102 3.01 14.67 -13.23
C ALA A 102 2.95 13.15 -13.47
N ALA A 103 2.99 12.36 -12.40
CA ALA A 103 2.90 10.91 -12.53
C ALA A 103 2.31 10.24 -11.29
N PHE A 104 1.72 9.06 -11.50
CA PHE A 104 1.24 8.17 -10.46
C PHE A 104 2.02 6.85 -10.50
N ILE A 105 2.66 6.48 -9.40
CA ILE A 105 3.46 5.25 -9.27
C ILE A 105 2.78 4.29 -8.31
N TYR A 106 2.42 3.10 -8.79
CA TYR A 106 1.90 2.00 -7.99
C TYR A 106 3.03 1.05 -7.57
N THR A 107 3.23 0.84 -6.26
CA THR A 107 4.32 -0.04 -5.78
C THR A 107 3.96 -0.83 -4.53
N HIS A 108 4.29 -2.13 -4.52
CA HIS A 108 4.24 -2.98 -3.32
C HIS A 108 5.48 -2.82 -2.42
N ARG A 109 6.41 -1.91 -2.78
CA ARG A 109 7.58 -1.64 -1.95
C ARG A 109 7.16 -0.94 -0.67
N ARG A 110 7.88 -1.28 0.41
CA ARG A 110 7.77 -0.58 1.69
C ARG A 110 8.29 0.85 1.55
N TYR A 111 7.99 1.68 2.53
CA TYR A 111 8.51 3.03 2.57
C TYR A 111 10.04 3.06 2.38
N GLN A 112 10.48 3.93 1.48
CA GLN A 112 11.87 4.27 1.28
C GLN A 112 11.90 5.77 0.98
N ALA A 113 12.84 6.50 1.55
CA ALA A 113 12.96 7.92 1.25
C ALA A 113 13.47 8.11 -0.19
N PHE A 114 12.74 8.91 -0.97
CA PHE A 114 13.18 9.47 -2.24
C PHE A 114 13.03 10.99 -2.16
N GLY A 115 13.79 11.73 -2.97
CA GLY A 115 13.74 13.19 -2.93
C GLY A 115 15.02 13.92 -3.32
N ARG A 116 16.10 13.20 -3.71
CA ARG A 116 17.28 13.84 -4.28
C ARG A 116 16.98 14.41 -5.67
N GLU A 117 16.13 13.71 -6.43
CA GLU A 117 15.74 14.06 -7.79
C GLU A 117 14.57 15.07 -7.79
N ARG A 118 13.46 14.66 -7.17
CA ARG A 118 12.24 15.43 -6.96
C ARG A 118 11.55 14.85 -5.74
N LYS A 119 11.04 15.69 -4.82
CA LYS A 119 10.32 15.20 -3.64
C LYS A 119 8.97 14.58 -4.07
N PRO A 120 8.75 13.27 -3.90
CA PRO A 120 7.45 12.66 -4.20
C PRO A 120 6.41 12.99 -3.13
N VAL A 121 5.15 12.83 -3.50
CA VAL A 121 4.00 12.83 -2.59
C VAL A 121 3.63 11.38 -2.29
N TYR A 122 3.78 10.92 -1.05
CA TYR A 122 3.35 9.56 -0.70
C TYR A 122 1.86 9.53 -0.37
N ILE A 123 1.20 8.49 -0.88
CA ILE A 123 -0.12 8.10 -0.40
C ILE A 123 -0.16 6.61 -0.05
N SER A 124 -1.10 6.20 0.79
CA SER A 124 -1.39 4.78 1.03
C SER A 124 -2.84 4.56 1.43
N ILE A 125 -3.24 3.29 1.52
CA ILE A 125 -4.54 2.86 2.03
C ILE A 125 -4.29 1.66 2.95
N VAL A 126 -4.81 1.73 4.17
CA VAL A 126 -4.82 0.63 5.13
C VAL A 126 -6.23 0.06 5.28
N ARG A 127 -6.34 -1.10 5.92
CA ARG A 127 -7.57 -1.84 6.15
C ARG A 127 -7.48 -2.48 7.53
N ASP A 128 -8.63 -2.76 8.17
CA ASP A 128 -8.70 -3.54 9.41
C ASP A 128 -7.73 -4.74 9.33
N PRO A 129 -6.74 -4.85 10.24
CA PRO A 129 -5.68 -5.85 10.16
C PRO A 129 -6.19 -7.29 10.01
N VAL A 130 -7.27 -7.64 10.72
CA VAL A 130 -7.87 -8.99 10.70
C VAL A 130 -8.58 -9.24 9.37
N GLU A 131 -9.44 -8.33 8.91
CA GLU A 131 -10.15 -8.45 7.64
C GLU A 131 -9.19 -8.50 6.45
N ARG A 132 -8.10 -7.73 6.52
CA ARG A 132 -7.03 -7.74 5.51
C ARG A 132 -6.30 -9.07 5.49
N LEU A 133 -5.94 -9.62 6.65
CA LEU A 133 -5.26 -10.91 6.77
C LEU A 133 -6.13 -12.05 6.24
N ALA A 134 -7.41 -12.10 6.62
CA ALA A 134 -8.36 -13.06 6.07
C ALA A 134 -8.53 -12.89 4.55
N SER A 135 -8.64 -11.66 4.06
CA SER A 135 -8.72 -11.40 2.62
C SER A 135 -7.48 -11.85 1.85
N LEU A 136 -6.30 -11.76 2.47
CA LEU A 136 -5.04 -12.24 1.90
C LEU A 136 -5.00 -13.76 1.90
N TYR A 137 -5.34 -14.41 3.01
CA TYR A 137 -5.42 -15.86 3.12
C TYR A 137 -6.27 -16.46 1.99
N TYR A 138 -7.51 -15.99 1.85
CA TYR A 138 -8.40 -16.49 0.81
C TYR A 138 -7.97 -16.11 -0.60
N PHE A 139 -7.30 -14.97 -0.79
CA PHE A 139 -6.75 -14.62 -2.10
C PHE A 139 -5.60 -15.55 -2.51
N MET A 140 -4.72 -15.86 -1.57
CA MET A 140 -3.64 -16.82 -1.80
C MET A 140 -4.20 -18.19 -2.12
N ARG A 141 -5.38 -18.57 -1.61
CA ARG A 141 -6.00 -19.86 -1.91
C ARG A 141 -6.84 -19.90 -3.19
N TYR A 142 -7.72 -18.93 -3.37
CA TYR A 142 -8.79 -18.98 -4.38
C TYR A 142 -8.71 -17.87 -5.44
N GLY A 143 -7.77 -16.94 -5.29
CA GLY A 143 -7.63 -15.80 -6.20
C GLY A 143 -8.77 -14.78 -6.09
N ASP A 144 -9.03 -14.11 -7.21
CA ASP A 144 -10.08 -13.11 -7.37
C ASP A 144 -10.96 -13.42 -8.59
N ASN A 145 -11.93 -12.55 -8.84
CA ASN A 145 -12.92 -12.68 -9.92
C ASN A 145 -12.44 -12.19 -11.29
N ARG A 146 -11.14 -11.91 -11.48
CA ARG A 146 -10.67 -11.53 -12.80
C ARG A 146 -10.87 -12.64 -13.81
N THR A 147 -11.36 -12.25 -14.98
CA THR A 147 -11.52 -13.10 -16.15
C THR A 147 -10.36 -12.90 -17.14
N ASN A 148 -9.92 -11.65 -17.32
CA ASN A 148 -8.79 -11.31 -18.18
C ASN A 148 -7.51 -11.15 -17.34
N VAL A 149 -6.63 -12.14 -17.39
CA VAL A 149 -5.36 -12.17 -16.67
C VAL A 149 -4.20 -12.30 -17.64
N ASP A 150 -3.11 -11.58 -17.38
CA ASP A 150 -1.86 -11.71 -18.11
C ASP A 150 -1.09 -12.96 -17.69
N LEU A 151 -0.10 -13.36 -18.48
CA LEU A 151 0.73 -14.54 -18.22
C LEU A 151 1.38 -14.52 -16.81
N PRO A 152 1.92 -13.39 -16.32
CA PRO A 152 2.45 -13.32 -14.95
C PRO A 152 1.39 -13.63 -13.88
N ALA A 153 0.16 -13.14 -14.02
CA ALA A 153 -0.91 -13.46 -13.07
C ALA A 153 -1.31 -14.94 -13.12
N VAL A 154 -1.28 -15.58 -14.31
CA VAL A 154 -1.52 -17.03 -14.47
C VAL A 154 -0.42 -17.84 -13.75
N GLN A 155 0.85 -17.49 -13.99
CA GLN A 155 1.99 -18.15 -13.35
C GLN A 155 1.96 -17.99 -11.83
N PHE A 156 1.65 -16.79 -11.33
CA PHE A 156 1.46 -16.54 -9.91
C PHE A 156 0.35 -17.42 -9.33
N ARG A 157 -0.80 -17.53 -10.02
CA ARG A 157 -1.92 -18.36 -9.58
C ARG A 157 -1.52 -19.84 -9.48
N ALA A 158 -0.85 -20.38 -10.49
CA ALA A 158 -0.35 -21.75 -10.48
C ALA A 158 0.62 -22.02 -9.32
N LYS A 159 1.56 -21.10 -9.05
CA LYS A 159 2.48 -21.18 -7.89
C LYS A 159 1.74 -21.21 -6.55
N MET A 160 0.65 -20.46 -6.44
CA MET A 160 -0.14 -20.41 -5.22
C MET A 160 -1.03 -21.65 -5.06
N ASP A 161 -1.59 -22.18 -6.15
CA ASP A 161 -2.38 -23.42 -6.14
C ASP A 161 -1.51 -24.62 -5.75
N ALA A 162 -0.27 -24.68 -6.23
CA ALA A 162 0.70 -25.70 -5.83
C ALA A 162 1.06 -25.67 -4.33
N ARG A 163 0.85 -24.53 -3.66
CA ARG A 163 1.07 -24.38 -2.20
C ARG A 163 -0.19 -24.65 -1.39
N ASN A 164 -1.32 -24.93 -2.03
CA ASN A 164 -2.60 -25.15 -1.37
C ASN A 164 -2.82 -26.63 -1.04
N TYR A 165 -2.08 -27.14 -0.06
CA TYR A 165 -2.07 -28.56 0.31
C TYR A 165 -3.18 -28.98 1.29
N ASN A 166 -3.96 -28.05 1.82
CA ASN A 166 -5.08 -28.34 2.72
C ASN A 166 -6.31 -27.49 2.39
N ASN A 167 -7.45 -27.84 2.98
CA ASN A 167 -8.73 -27.16 2.79
C ASN A 167 -9.23 -26.39 4.03
N ASP A 168 -8.39 -26.24 5.05
CA ASP A 168 -8.67 -25.49 6.29
C ASP A 168 -9.35 -24.15 6.02
N SER A 169 -10.40 -23.80 6.77
CA SER A 169 -10.88 -22.42 6.72
C SER A 169 -9.85 -21.47 7.37
N PHE A 170 -10.01 -20.16 7.19
CA PHE A 170 -9.19 -19.20 7.91
C PHE A 170 -9.34 -19.35 9.43
N ASN A 171 -10.54 -19.71 9.91
CA ASN A 171 -10.77 -19.95 11.32
C ASN A 171 -9.97 -21.16 11.82
N ASP A 172 -10.04 -22.29 11.11
CA ASP A 172 -9.32 -23.51 11.47
C ASP A 172 -7.81 -23.29 11.44
N CYS A 173 -7.32 -22.60 10.40
CA CYS A 173 -5.91 -22.26 10.27
C CYS A 173 -5.39 -21.50 11.51
N VAL A 174 -6.16 -20.51 12.01
CA VAL A 174 -5.76 -19.71 13.17
C VAL A 174 -5.82 -20.52 14.46
N LEU A 175 -6.90 -21.30 14.65
CA LEU A 175 -7.09 -22.15 15.83
C LEU A 175 -6.03 -23.26 15.91
N ASN A 176 -5.59 -23.78 14.77
CA ASN A 176 -4.52 -24.77 14.67
C ASN A 176 -3.11 -24.15 14.74
N GLY A 177 -2.99 -22.83 14.90
CA GLY A 177 -1.69 -22.16 15.04
C GLY A 177 -0.83 -22.13 13.77
N ASN A 178 -1.42 -22.31 12.58
CA ASN A 178 -0.66 -22.43 11.34
C ASN A 178 -0.09 -21.05 10.90
N LYS A 179 1.22 -21.01 10.63
CA LYS A 179 1.93 -19.80 10.22
C LYS A 179 1.41 -19.18 8.90
N MET A 180 0.77 -19.96 8.04
CA MET A 180 0.24 -19.48 6.75
C MET A 180 -0.81 -18.38 6.88
N CYS A 181 -1.62 -18.41 7.94
CA CYS A 181 -2.61 -17.38 8.26
C CYS A 181 -2.12 -16.37 9.32
N ARG A 182 -0.89 -16.47 9.81
CA ARG A 182 -0.30 -15.52 10.77
C ARG A 182 0.74 -14.64 10.07
N ARG A 183 0.37 -13.40 9.75
CA ARG A 183 1.28 -12.39 9.18
C ARG A 183 1.25 -11.11 10.01
N VAL A 184 1.87 -11.17 11.18
CA VAL A 184 1.97 -10.07 12.15
C VAL A 184 2.90 -8.96 11.62
N GLY A 185 2.63 -7.71 12.00
CA GLY A 185 3.50 -6.54 11.79
C GLY A 185 3.56 -6.02 10.35
N SER A 186 2.69 -6.51 9.47
CA SER A 186 2.79 -6.19 8.04
C SER A 186 2.32 -4.78 7.70
N VAL A 187 1.45 -4.17 8.52
CA VAL A 187 1.09 -2.75 8.37
C VAL A 187 2.27 -1.91 8.85
N VAL A 188 2.80 -2.19 10.05
CA VAL A 188 3.94 -1.46 10.61
C VAL A 188 5.16 -1.50 9.68
N ARG A 189 5.54 -2.68 9.18
CA ARG A 189 6.68 -2.83 8.25
C ARG A 189 6.52 -2.00 6.97
N GLN A 190 5.29 -1.89 6.45
CA GLN A 190 5.02 -1.14 5.23
C GLN A 190 5.44 0.33 5.36
N PHE A 191 5.11 0.95 6.49
CA PHE A 191 5.39 2.37 6.74
C PHE A 191 6.76 2.59 7.40
N CYS A 192 7.26 1.64 8.18
CA CYS A 192 8.60 1.71 8.77
C CYS A 192 9.69 1.71 7.69
N GLY A 193 9.53 0.87 6.67
CA GLY A 193 10.47 0.74 5.56
C GLY A 193 11.35 -0.51 5.64
N TYR A 194 12.56 -0.43 5.07
CA TYR A 194 13.49 -1.57 4.97
C TYR A 194 14.52 -1.61 6.10
N ILE A 195 15.09 -0.46 6.47
CA ILE A 195 16.21 -0.36 7.43
C ILE A 195 15.65 -0.27 8.86
N GLY A 196 16.05 -1.18 9.76
CA GLY A 196 15.67 -1.14 11.17
C GLY A 196 14.18 -1.46 11.44
N CYS A 197 13.56 -2.24 10.56
CA CYS A 197 12.13 -2.55 10.55
C CYS A 197 11.87 -4.07 10.55
N THR A 198 12.54 -4.78 11.45
CA THR A 198 12.41 -6.24 11.62
C THR A 198 11.29 -6.59 12.59
N ASP A 199 10.89 -7.87 12.60
CA ASP A 199 9.75 -8.39 13.39
C ASP A 199 10.04 -8.52 14.90
N SER A 200 11.12 -7.91 15.39
CA SER A 200 11.47 -7.97 16.80
C SER A 200 10.54 -7.06 17.61
N THR A 201 9.48 -7.68 18.13
CA THR A 201 8.54 -7.10 19.11
C THR A 201 9.22 -6.62 20.39
N ALA A 202 10.49 -6.99 20.61
CA ALA A 202 11.28 -6.56 21.76
C ALA A 202 11.57 -5.05 21.76
N THR A 203 11.41 -4.36 20.63
CA THR A 203 11.64 -2.91 20.54
C THR A 203 10.44 -2.19 19.94
N GLN A 204 9.99 -1.10 20.58
CA GLN A 204 8.98 -0.19 20.02
C GLN A 204 9.53 0.66 18.84
N ALA A 205 10.73 0.38 18.35
CA ALA A 205 11.41 1.16 17.32
C ALA A 205 10.69 1.13 15.95
N PRO A 206 10.19 -0.02 15.44
CA PRO A 206 9.56 -0.06 14.12
C PRO A 206 8.27 0.75 14.03
N ILE A 207 7.40 0.67 15.05
CA ILE A 207 6.14 1.43 15.05
C ILE A 207 6.38 2.94 15.20
N LYS A 208 7.33 3.36 16.06
CA LYS A 208 7.70 4.77 16.18
C LYS A 208 8.23 5.32 14.85
N LYS A 209 9.08 4.55 14.16
CA LYS A 209 9.59 4.93 12.84
C LYS A 209 8.51 4.95 11.77
N ALA A 210 7.56 4.00 11.79
CA ALA A 210 6.41 4.00 10.90
C ALA A 210 5.56 5.27 11.05
N ILE A 211 5.24 5.65 12.30
CA ILE A 211 4.50 6.89 12.61
C ILE A 211 5.28 8.11 12.10
N ALA A 212 6.59 8.19 12.40
CA ALA A 212 7.43 9.31 11.95
C ALA A 212 7.48 9.42 10.41
N ASN A 213 7.55 8.30 9.69
CA ASN A 213 7.52 8.30 8.22
C ASN A 213 6.16 8.72 7.67
N ILE A 214 5.06 8.28 8.28
CA ILE A 214 3.71 8.73 7.93
C ILE A 214 3.60 10.24 8.06
N ASP A 215 3.97 10.76 9.22
CA ASP A 215 3.82 12.19 9.53
C ASP A 215 4.71 13.08 8.66
N LYS A 216 5.90 12.58 8.29
CA LYS A 216 6.88 13.33 7.48
C LYS A 216 6.60 13.29 5.99
N SER A 217 6.12 12.17 5.46
CA SER A 217 6.18 11.89 4.02
C SER A 217 4.83 11.60 3.38
N TYR A 218 3.85 11.08 4.13
CA TYR A 218 2.56 10.69 3.58
C TYR A 218 1.57 11.84 3.64
N HIS A 219 1.08 12.23 2.47
CA HIS A 219 0.11 13.31 2.34
C HIS A 219 -1.33 12.84 2.63
N VAL A 220 -1.62 11.58 2.28
CA VAL A 220 -2.89 10.89 2.57
C VAL A 220 -2.60 9.43 2.89
N VAL A 221 -3.10 8.94 4.04
CA VAL A 221 -3.26 7.51 4.29
C VAL A 221 -4.72 7.23 4.59
N GLY A 222 -5.41 6.55 3.65
CA GLY A 222 -6.84 6.30 3.70
C GLY A 222 -7.22 5.00 4.42
N ILE A 223 -8.50 4.88 4.78
CA ILE A 223 -9.10 3.70 5.42
C ILE A 223 -10.01 2.97 4.42
N MET A 224 -9.67 1.73 4.06
CA MET A 224 -10.35 0.96 3.02
C MET A 224 -11.85 0.78 3.28
N GLU A 225 -12.25 0.69 4.56
CA GLU A 225 -13.64 0.60 4.99
C GLU A 225 -14.47 1.84 4.57
N ASP A 226 -13.83 2.98 4.34
CA ASP A 226 -14.43 4.25 3.93
C ASP A 226 -13.86 4.73 2.57
N TYR A 227 -13.93 3.84 1.58
CA TYR A 227 -13.25 4.00 0.30
C TYR A 227 -13.63 5.27 -0.47
N LYS A 228 -14.93 5.64 -0.45
CA LYS A 228 -15.41 6.85 -1.15
C LYS A 228 -14.79 8.12 -0.57
N SER A 229 -14.62 8.19 0.74
CA SER A 229 -13.97 9.33 1.38
C SER A 229 -12.49 9.41 1.04
N ILE A 230 -11.80 8.28 0.82
CA ILE A 230 -10.41 8.28 0.33
C ILE A 230 -10.34 9.02 -1.01
N LEU A 231 -11.25 8.70 -1.93
CA LEU A 231 -11.29 9.32 -3.25
C LEU A 231 -11.59 10.82 -3.16
N ARG A 232 -12.56 11.23 -2.33
CA ARG A 232 -12.88 12.66 -2.09
C ARG A 232 -11.70 13.43 -1.50
N VAL A 233 -10.99 12.84 -0.54
CA VAL A 233 -9.80 13.46 0.08
C VAL A 233 -8.68 13.61 -0.95
N LEU A 234 -8.43 12.57 -1.77
CA LEU A 234 -7.40 12.62 -2.83
C LEU A 234 -7.74 13.66 -3.90
N GLU A 235 -9.00 13.72 -4.34
CA GLU A 235 -9.50 14.70 -5.31
C GLU A 235 -9.29 16.14 -4.81
N LYS A 236 -9.60 16.41 -3.53
CA LYS A 236 -9.39 17.74 -2.93
C LYS A 236 -7.92 18.08 -2.69
N LYS A 237 -7.11 17.13 -2.19
CA LYS A 237 -5.72 17.39 -1.81
C LYS A 237 -4.74 17.38 -2.98
N ILE A 238 -5.02 16.61 -4.04
CA ILE A 238 -4.11 16.41 -5.17
C ILE A 238 -4.91 16.50 -6.50
N PRO A 239 -5.59 17.63 -6.76
CA PRO A 239 -6.49 17.75 -7.92
C PRO A 239 -5.75 17.55 -9.26
N GLN A 240 -4.45 17.83 -9.33
CA GLN A 240 -3.63 17.67 -10.53
C GLN A 240 -3.66 16.24 -11.10
N LEU A 241 -3.84 15.23 -10.24
CA LEU A 241 -3.92 13.82 -10.65
C LEU A 241 -5.31 13.22 -10.43
N PHE A 242 -6.04 13.69 -9.41
CA PHE A 242 -7.25 13.01 -8.93
C PHE A 242 -8.55 13.74 -9.26
N GLN A 243 -8.52 14.86 -10.00
CA GLN A 243 -9.74 15.55 -10.42
C GLN A 243 -10.69 14.58 -11.13
N GLY A 244 -11.97 14.56 -10.76
CA GLY A 244 -13.00 13.72 -11.37
C GLY A 244 -12.97 12.24 -10.94
N ILE A 245 -12.08 11.82 -10.04
CA ILE A 245 -11.95 10.41 -9.65
C ILE A 245 -13.20 9.88 -8.93
N VAL A 246 -13.91 10.73 -8.19
CA VAL A 246 -15.13 10.33 -7.46
C VAL A 246 -16.23 9.98 -8.44
N ALA A 247 -16.46 10.83 -9.44
CA ALA A 247 -17.44 10.59 -10.50
C ALA A 247 -17.11 9.32 -11.29
N LEU A 248 -15.84 9.17 -11.70
CA LEU A 248 -15.37 7.98 -12.40
C LEU A 248 -15.58 6.70 -11.58
N TYR A 249 -15.32 6.74 -10.27
CA TYR A 249 -15.56 5.59 -9.40
C TYR A 249 -17.03 5.22 -9.34
N GLU A 250 -17.94 6.18 -9.21
CA GLU A 250 -19.38 5.88 -9.15
C GLU A 250 -19.90 5.22 -10.44
N GLU A 251 -19.38 5.66 -11.58
CA GLU A 251 -19.68 5.09 -12.89
C GLU A 251 -19.14 3.65 -13.03
N GLN A 252 -17.87 3.44 -12.66
CA GLN A 252 -17.13 2.21 -12.97
C GLN A 252 -17.10 1.19 -11.82
N LYS A 253 -17.60 1.53 -10.61
CA LYS A 253 -17.45 0.70 -9.39
C LYS A 253 -17.97 -0.72 -9.56
N LYS A 254 -19.08 -0.92 -10.28
CA LYS A 254 -19.72 -2.24 -10.42
C LYS A 254 -18.78 -3.21 -11.13
N GLU A 255 -18.15 -2.77 -12.21
CA GLU A 255 -17.21 -3.57 -12.98
C GLU A 255 -15.86 -3.72 -12.25
N ILE A 256 -15.24 -2.60 -11.86
CA ILE A 256 -13.89 -2.62 -11.28
C ILE A 256 -13.88 -3.40 -9.95
N VAL A 257 -14.83 -3.15 -9.06
CA VAL A 257 -14.82 -3.75 -7.72
C VAL A 257 -15.20 -5.23 -7.78
N SER A 258 -16.17 -5.62 -8.61
CA SER A 258 -16.61 -7.02 -8.69
C SER A 258 -15.50 -7.95 -9.14
N ASN A 259 -14.68 -7.52 -10.11
CA ASN A 259 -13.53 -8.26 -10.63
C ASN A 259 -12.39 -8.42 -9.62
N MET A 260 -12.28 -7.52 -8.64
CA MET A 260 -11.17 -7.50 -7.66
C MET A 260 -11.51 -8.14 -6.32
N ARG A 261 -12.74 -8.65 -6.14
CA ARG A 261 -13.16 -9.35 -4.92
C ARG A 261 -12.49 -10.71 -4.82
N THR A 262 -12.02 -11.02 -3.61
CA THR A 262 -11.48 -12.34 -3.26
C THR A 262 -12.61 -13.37 -3.24
N LYS A 263 -12.38 -14.54 -3.83
CA LYS A 263 -13.32 -15.67 -3.88
C LYS A 263 -13.41 -16.42 -2.55
N ASN A 264 -14.55 -17.05 -2.29
CA ASN A 264 -14.80 -18.03 -1.22
C ASN A 264 -14.37 -17.57 0.19
N LYS A 265 -14.49 -16.27 0.50
CA LYS A 265 -14.28 -15.77 1.86
C LYS A 265 -15.38 -16.28 2.78
N THR A 266 -15.01 -16.87 3.91
CA THR A 266 -15.95 -17.17 5.00
C THR A 266 -15.89 -16.11 6.09
N LYS A 267 -16.91 -16.10 6.97
CA LYS A 267 -16.96 -15.17 8.11
C LYS A 267 -15.96 -15.59 9.19
N ILE A 268 -15.27 -14.61 9.76
CA ILE A 268 -14.34 -14.80 10.87
C ILE A 268 -15.14 -14.93 12.16
N THR A 269 -14.89 -15.98 12.95
CA THR A 269 -15.57 -16.18 14.23
C THR A 269 -15.12 -15.15 15.28
N PRO A 270 -15.95 -14.83 16.28
CA PRO A 270 -15.56 -13.92 17.37
C PRO A 270 -14.30 -14.39 18.11
N LYS A 271 -14.18 -15.71 18.35
CA LYS A 271 -13.00 -16.32 18.99
C LYS A 271 -11.72 -16.04 18.20
N VAL A 272 -11.73 -16.32 16.90
CA VAL A 272 -10.57 -16.09 16.01
C VAL A 272 -10.24 -14.60 15.90
N ARG A 273 -11.28 -13.74 15.85
CA ARG A 273 -11.08 -12.29 15.83
C ARG A 273 -10.38 -11.80 17.09
N ASN A 274 -10.73 -12.31 18.26
CA ASN A 274 -10.10 -11.90 19.52
C ASN A 274 -8.63 -12.34 19.58
N ILE A 275 -8.34 -13.59 19.24
CA ILE A 275 -6.95 -14.10 19.15
C ILE A 275 -6.11 -13.20 18.23
N LEU A 276 -6.60 -12.91 17.03
CA LEU A 276 -5.84 -12.10 16.08
C LEU A 276 -5.74 -10.63 16.48
N LYS A 277 -6.72 -10.07 17.20
CA LYS A 277 -6.63 -8.69 17.72
C LYS A 277 -5.47 -8.54 18.70
N GLU A 278 -5.25 -9.55 19.55
CA GLU A 278 -4.11 -9.59 20.46
C GLU A 278 -2.79 -9.76 19.69
N GLU A 279 -2.71 -10.75 18.78
CA GLU A 279 -1.50 -11.00 17.99
C GLU A 279 -1.13 -9.83 17.05
N LEU A 280 -2.11 -9.04 16.60
CA LEU A 280 -1.94 -7.90 15.70
C LEU A 280 -1.99 -6.55 16.44
N ALA A 281 -1.75 -6.52 17.75
CA ALA A 281 -1.89 -5.31 18.57
C ALA A 281 -1.13 -4.10 18.03
N GLU A 282 0.11 -4.27 17.54
CA GLU A 282 0.89 -3.17 16.96
C GLU A 282 0.34 -2.68 15.60
N ASP A 283 -0.11 -3.60 14.74
CA ASP A 283 -0.77 -3.26 13.48
C ASP A 283 -2.09 -2.51 13.76
N TYR A 284 -2.84 -2.90 14.80
CA TYR A 284 -4.05 -2.19 15.25
C TYR A 284 -3.74 -0.81 15.83
N LYS A 285 -2.68 -0.68 16.64
CA LYS A 285 -2.24 0.61 17.18
C LYS A 285 -1.95 1.60 16.06
N LEU A 286 -1.22 1.17 15.03
CA LEU A 286 -0.94 2.00 13.86
C LEU A 286 -2.21 2.27 13.03
N TYR A 287 -3.04 1.26 12.79
CA TYR A 287 -4.31 1.41 12.05
C TYR A 287 -5.24 2.43 12.71
N ASN A 288 -5.42 2.37 14.03
CA ASN A 288 -6.30 3.27 14.77
C ASN A 288 -5.78 4.72 14.71
N LEU A 289 -4.46 4.92 14.85
CA LEU A 289 -3.84 6.23 14.71
C LEU A 289 -4.02 6.81 13.29
N ILE A 290 -3.83 5.98 12.25
CA ILE A 290 -4.10 6.38 10.86
C ILE A 290 -5.58 6.75 10.68
N LYS A 291 -6.49 5.93 11.22
CA LYS A 291 -7.94 6.18 11.13
C LYS A 291 -8.32 7.49 11.79
N GLU A 292 -7.80 7.78 12.98
CA GLU A 292 -8.03 9.05 13.67
C GLU A 292 -7.53 10.23 12.84
N LYS A 293 -6.30 10.17 12.32
CA LYS A 293 -5.74 11.22 11.44
C LYS A 293 -6.57 11.40 10.17
N PHE A 294 -7.04 10.31 9.57
CA PHE A 294 -7.90 10.36 8.39
C PHE A 294 -9.26 11.00 8.70
N ASP A 295 -9.91 10.60 9.79
CA ASP A 295 -11.18 11.16 10.25
C ASP A 295 -11.06 12.68 10.55
N ILE A 296 -9.95 13.12 11.14
CA ILE A 296 -9.65 14.56 11.32
C ILE A 296 -9.50 15.26 9.97
N SER A 297 -8.75 14.67 9.02
CA SER A 297 -8.57 15.24 7.67
C SER A 297 -9.90 15.38 6.94
N LYS A 298 -10.81 14.41 7.06
CA LYS A 298 -12.16 14.48 6.49
C LYS A 298 -12.97 15.63 7.07
N LYS A 299 -13.00 15.74 8.41
CA LYS A 299 -13.71 16.82 9.13
C LYS A 299 -13.23 18.20 8.69
N LYS A 300 -11.91 18.42 8.61
CA LYS A 300 -11.32 19.69 8.14
C LYS A 300 -11.76 20.07 6.72
N MET A 301 -12.12 19.08 5.89
CA MET A 301 -12.55 19.29 4.50
C MET A 301 -14.07 19.22 4.30
N SER A 302 -14.84 19.11 5.38
CA SER A 302 -16.30 18.87 5.30
C SER A 302 -16.64 17.67 4.41
N ILE A 303 -15.90 16.56 4.58
CA ILE A 303 -16.20 15.27 3.96
C ILE A 303 -16.86 14.39 5.02
N GLU A 304 -18.09 13.95 4.73
CA GLU A 304 -18.82 12.94 5.50
C GLU A 304 -18.31 11.53 5.19
#